data_AF-A0A959M991-F1
#
_entry.id   AF-A0A959M991-F1
#
_cell.length_a   1.000
_cell.length_b   1.000
_cell.length_c   1.000
_cell.angle_alpha   90.00
_cell.angle_beta   90.00
_cell.angle_gamma   90.00
#
_symmetry.space_group_name_H-M   'P 1'
#
loop_
_entity.id
_entity.type
_entity.pdbx_description
1 polymer ?
#
loop_
_entity_poly.entity_id
_entity_poly.type
_entity_poly.pdbx_seq_one_letter_code
_entity_poly.pdbx_strand_id
1 'polypeptide(L)'
;MKLQIIIAALVFACQVQAQSYKKIHRKAIVVDTHNDILMKAVDRGIVFDQNLTGKTHSDLVRWKKGGLDVQLFSVYCDGDTKEPFAFANREMDTLDAVVKRNPGKIVKVKNYAEIIEAVKQHKIAALFGVEGGHMIENDLNKLEALYNRGARYLTLTHNISPNWATSAADETNPNPVIGKGLNADGKKGLTAFGKQVVQKMNQLGMMIDVSHVGEQTFWDIIHLTTKPIIASHSSVYKLTPHRRNLKDDQIEAIAKNGGVVQVNFNPGFIDSSFDRKEMNFINEHKAENDS
;
A
#
# COMPACT_ATOMS: atom_id res chain seq x y z
N MET A 1 -16.44 41.05 -39.44
CA MET A 1 -15.77 41.56 -38.22
C MET A 1 -16.55 41.32 -36.92
N LYS A 2 -17.83 41.69 -36.79
CA LYS A 2 -18.57 41.53 -35.50
C LYS A 2 -18.73 40.07 -35.03
N LEU A 3 -18.88 39.10 -35.94
CA LEU A 3 -19.05 37.69 -35.59
C LEU A 3 -17.76 37.01 -35.09
N GLN A 4 -16.59 37.39 -35.64
CA GLN A 4 -15.29 36.88 -35.19
C GLN A 4 -14.89 37.42 -33.81
N ILE A 5 -15.29 38.65 -33.47
CA ILE A 5 -15.06 39.24 -32.15
C ILE A 5 -15.92 38.54 -31.08
N ILE A 6 -17.16 38.13 -31.43
CA ILE A 6 -18.04 37.38 -30.53
C ILE A 6 -17.52 35.96 -30.26
N ILE A 7 -16.99 35.28 -31.28
CA ILE A 7 -16.38 33.94 -31.13
C ILE A 7 -15.08 34.01 -30.29
N ALA A 8 -14.25 35.04 -30.51
CA ALA A 8 -13.05 35.26 -29.70
C ALA A 8 -13.38 35.55 -28.23
N ALA A 9 -14.44 36.34 -27.96
CA ALA A 9 -14.93 36.61 -26.60
C ALA A 9 -15.53 35.36 -25.93
N LEU A 10 -16.18 34.46 -26.69
CA LEU A 10 -16.68 33.18 -26.20
C LEU A 10 -15.57 32.15 -25.91
N VAL A 11 -14.49 32.13 -26.70
CA VAL A 11 -13.30 31.30 -26.42
C VAL A 11 -12.52 31.84 -25.21
N PHE A 12 -12.47 33.16 -25.01
CA PHE A 12 -11.89 33.78 -23.80
C PHE A 12 -12.75 33.55 -22.56
N ALA A 13 -14.09 33.58 -22.69
CA ALA A 13 -15.01 33.23 -21.61
C ALA A 13 -15.01 31.72 -21.29
N CYS A 14 -14.65 30.86 -22.26
CA CYS A 14 -14.40 29.43 -22.07
C CYS A 14 -13.06 29.08 -21.42
N GLN A 15 -12.20 30.06 -21.11
CA GLN A 15 -11.29 29.93 -19.95
C GLN A 15 -12.07 30.01 -18.62
N VAL A 16 -13.24 29.36 -18.58
CA VAL A 16 -14.03 29.06 -17.40
C VAL A 16 -13.08 28.38 -16.44
N GLN A 17 -12.61 29.17 -15.48
CA GLN A 17 -11.94 28.86 -14.23
C GLN A 17 -11.85 27.34 -13.95
N ALA A 18 -10.92 26.65 -14.62
CA ALA A 18 -10.50 25.34 -14.12
C ALA A 18 -9.92 25.61 -12.73
N GLN A 19 -10.60 25.12 -11.69
CA GLN A 19 -10.16 25.32 -10.32
C GLN A 19 -8.70 24.86 -10.23
N SER A 20 -7.80 25.73 -9.75
CA SER A 20 -6.38 25.39 -9.63
C SER A 20 -6.24 24.02 -8.97
N TYR A 21 -5.52 23.09 -9.59
CA TYR A 21 -5.31 21.75 -9.03
C TYR A 21 -4.75 21.84 -7.60
N LYS A 22 -3.94 22.86 -7.31
CA LYS A 22 -3.44 23.17 -5.96
C LYS A 22 -4.57 23.47 -4.98
N LYS A 23 -5.61 24.20 -5.40
CA LYS A 23 -6.79 24.50 -4.58
C LYS A 23 -7.65 23.26 -4.35
N ILE A 24 -7.78 22.38 -5.34
CA ILE A 24 -8.48 21.08 -5.16
C ILE A 24 -7.69 20.22 -4.17
N HIS A 25 -6.39 20.05 -4.42
CA HIS A 25 -5.48 19.27 -3.59
C HIS A 25 -5.47 19.71 -2.13
N ARG A 26 -5.38 21.02 -1.87
CA ARG A 26 -5.38 21.57 -0.49
C ARG A 26 -6.74 21.54 0.21
N LYS A 27 -7.83 21.27 -0.53
CA LYS A 27 -9.16 21.07 0.04
C LYS A 27 -9.47 19.59 0.30
N ALA A 28 -8.83 18.69 -0.44
CA ALA A 28 -8.99 17.26 -0.26
C ALA A 28 -8.26 16.80 1.01
N ILE A 29 -8.72 15.67 1.56
CA ILE A 29 -7.94 14.89 2.52
C ILE A 29 -7.12 13.92 1.71
N VAL A 30 -5.79 14.08 1.71
CA VAL A 30 -4.89 13.23 0.94
C VAL A 30 -4.51 12.02 1.78
N VAL A 31 -4.90 10.83 1.30
CA VAL A 31 -4.67 9.55 1.96
C VAL A 31 -3.72 8.72 1.09
N ASP A 32 -2.60 8.33 1.66
CA ASP A 32 -1.70 7.32 1.12
C ASP A 32 -1.84 6.05 1.95
N THR A 33 -2.17 4.94 1.29
CA THR A 33 -2.44 3.66 1.96
C THR A 33 -1.22 2.76 2.10
N HIS A 34 -0.05 3.15 1.61
CA HIS A 34 1.09 2.27 1.61
C HIS A 34 2.43 3.01 1.43
N ASN A 35 3.27 3.00 2.48
CA ASN A 35 4.60 3.60 2.42
C ASN A 35 5.60 2.85 3.31
N ASP A 36 6.71 2.40 2.71
CA ASP A 36 7.74 1.54 3.34
C ASP A 36 8.81 2.31 4.14
N ILE A 37 8.51 3.52 4.62
CA ILE A 37 9.51 4.31 5.33
C ILE A 37 9.95 3.66 6.65
N LEU A 38 9.11 2.80 7.26
CA LEU A 38 9.45 2.07 8.48
C LEU A 38 10.55 1.02 8.24
N MET A 39 10.45 0.26 7.14
CA MET A 39 11.50 -0.67 6.73
C MET A 39 12.84 0.06 6.57
N LYS A 40 12.84 1.22 5.89
CA LYS A 40 14.05 2.03 5.76
C LYS A 40 14.56 2.52 7.12
N ALA A 41 13.66 2.90 8.04
CA ALA A 41 14.03 3.37 9.38
C ALA A 41 14.69 2.28 10.21
N VAL A 42 14.19 1.05 10.14
CA VAL A 42 14.78 -0.10 10.85
C VAL A 42 16.07 -0.58 10.17
N ASP A 43 16.09 -0.75 8.86
CA ASP A 43 17.24 -1.33 8.14
C ASP A 43 18.43 -0.38 8.01
N ARG A 44 18.15 0.92 7.80
CA ARG A 44 19.16 1.93 7.49
C ARG A 44 19.30 3.00 8.57
N GLY A 45 18.57 2.87 9.68
CA GLY A 45 18.61 3.83 10.78
C GLY A 45 18.14 5.24 10.39
N ILE A 46 17.33 5.38 9.34
CA ILE A 46 16.84 6.71 8.95
C ILE A 46 15.82 7.24 9.97
N VAL A 47 15.80 8.56 10.11
CA VAL A 47 14.93 9.27 11.03
C VAL A 47 14.02 10.16 10.19
N PHE A 48 12.83 9.68 9.82
CA PHE A 48 11.95 10.36 8.85
C PHE A 48 11.22 11.59 9.39
N ASP A 49 11.49 11.99 10.63
CA ASP A 49 11.23 13.32 11.16
C ASP A 49 12.33 14.36 10.84
N GLN A 50 13.40 13.96 10.12
CA GLN A 50 14.41 14.84 9.54
C GLN A 50 14.17 15.09 8.04
N ASN A 51 14.94 16.01 7.43
CA ASN A 51 14.92 16.19 5.98
C ASN A 51 15.71 15.08 5.29
N LEU A 52 15.02 14.25 4.50
CA LEU A 52 15.60 13.11 3.78
C LEU A 52 15.61 13.33 2.25
N THR A 53 15.62 14.59 1.81
CA THR A 53 15.74 14.93 0.40
C THR A 53 17.00 14.29 -0.21
N GLY A 54 16.84 13.62 -1.35
CA GLY A 54 17.91 12.88 -2.02
C GLY A 54 18.23 11.51 -1.40
N LYS A 55 17.62 11.15 -0.26
CA LYS A 55 17.83 9.85 0.42
C LYS A 55 16.61 8.93 0.36
N THR A 56 15.41 9.50 0.44
CA THR A 56 14.13 8.77 0.42
C THR A 56 13.07 9.57 -0.34
N HIS A 57 11.91 8.97 -0.59
CA HIS A 57 10.73 9.68 -1.09
C HIS A 57 9.93 10.39 0.02
N SER A 58 10.12 9.98 1.28
CA SER A 58 9.26 10.36 2.39
C SER A 58 10.04 11.01 3.54
N ASP A 59 9.49 12.11 4.07
CA ASP A 59 9.76 12.63 5.41
C ASP A 59 8.63 13.58 5.84
N LEU A 60 8.53 13.88 7.15
CA LEU A 60 7.47 14.71 7.70
C LEU A 60 7.37 16.10 7.03
N VAL A 61 8.51 16.69 6.64
CA VAL A 61 8.55 18.02 6.02
C VAL A 61 7.98 17.98 4.60
N ARG A 62 8.42 17.01 3.79
CA ARG A 62 7.95 16.83 2.41
C ARG A 62 6.52 16.33 2.35
N TRP A 63 6.06 15.53 3.31
CA TRP A 63 4.65 15.17 3.42
C TRP A 63 3.76 16.38 3.69
N LYS A 64 4.14 17.25 4.63
CA LYS A 64 3.39 18.50 4.87
C LYS A 64 3.39 19.40 3.64
N LYS A 65 4.55 19.57 3.00
CA LYS A 65 4.67 20.32 1.73
C LYS A 65 3.83 19.69 0.62
N GLY A 66 3.81 18.38 0.53
CA GLY A 66 3.01 17.59 -0.42
C GLY A 66 1.53 17.60 -0.09
N GLY A 67 1.12 18.00 1.11
CA GLY A 67 -0.28 18.03 1.55
C GLY A 67 -0.83 16.67 1.92
N LEU A 68 0.03 15.75 2.36
CA LEU A 68 -0.41 14.46 2.91
C LEU A 68 -1.07 14.67 4.27
N ASP A 69 -2.25 14.06 4.45
CA ASP A 69 -3.04 14.17 5.68
C ASP A 69 -3.11 12.83 6.43
N VAL A 70 -3.16 11.72 5.70
CA VAL A 70 -3.28 10.36 6.27
C VAL A 70 -2.27 9.45 5.61
N GLN A 71 -1.48 8.73 6.43
CA GLN A 71 -0.55 7.71 5.97
C GLN A 71 -0.82 6.40 6.70
N LEU A 72 -1.04 5.34 5.92
CA LEU A 72 -0.93 3.98 6.42
C LEU A 72 0.52 3.53 6.19
N PHE A 73 1.26 3.34 7.27
CA PHE A 73 2.66 2.95 7.26
C PHE A 73 2.73 1.43 7.09
N SER A 74 3.47 0.99 6.06
CA SER A 74 3.73 -0.44 5.86
C SER A 74 4.60 -0.94 7.01
N VAL A 75 4.12 -1.99 7.67
CA VAL A 75 4.88 -2.83 8.61
C VAL A 75 5.22 -4.09 7.84
N TYR A 76 6.48 -4.22 7.44
CA TYR A 76 6.98 -5.19 6.49
C TYR A 76 8.32 -5.77 6.93
N CYS A 77 8.48 -7.08 6.71
CA CYS A 77 9.80 -7.71 6.73
C CYS A 77 9.90 -8.77 5.63
N ASP A 78 11.11 -9.06 5.19
CA ASP A 78 11.36 -10.13 4.21
C ASP A 78 10.90 -11.50 4.74
N GLY A 79 10.55 -12.39 3.81
CA GLY A 79 9.94 -13.68 4.12
C GLY A 79 10.83 -14.67 4.87
N ASP A 80 12.14 -14.48 4.81
CA ASP A 80 13.17 -15.25 5.51
C ASP A 80 13.61 -14.59 6.83
N THR A 81 12.97 -13.47 7.21
CA THR A 81 13.22 -12.81 8.50
C THR A 81 12.92 -13.76 9.65
N LYS A 82 13.87 -13.90 10.58
CA LYS A 82 13.67 -14.65 11.82
C LYS A 82 12.75 -13.88 12.75
N GLU A 83 11.81 -14.59 13.39
CA GLU A 83 10.84 -14.00 14.33
C GLU A 83 10.08 -12.81 13.71
N PRO A 84 9.42 -12.99 12.54
CA PRO A 84 8.81 -11.90 11.79
C PRO A 84 7.75 -11.15 12.61
N PHE A 85 7.07 -11.80 13.56
CA PHE A 85 6.16 -11.10 14.48
C PHE A 85 6.90 -10.09 15.38
N ALA A 86 8.07 -10.45 15.90
CA ALA A 86 8.88 -9.56 16.72
C ALA A 86 9.44 -8.40 15.89
N PHE A 87 9.82 -8.66 14.64
CA PHE A 87 10.26 -7.63 13.70
C PHE A 87 9.14 -6.62 13.41
N ALA A 88 7.93 -7.08 13.11
CA ALA A 88 6.76 -6.22 12.90
C ALA A 88 6.52 -5.28 14.10
N ASN A 89 6.64 -5.81 15.32
CA ASN A 89 6.50 -4.98 16.53
C ASN A 89 7.60 -3.91 16.65
N ARG A 90 8.84 -4.21 16.23
CA ARG A 90 9.95 -3.25 16.23
C ARG A 90 9.72 -2.08 15.25
N GLU A 91 9.15 -2.35 14.09
CA GLU A 91 8.75 -1.29 13.17
C GLU A 91 7.63 -0.43 13.73
N MET A 92 6.65 -1.05 14.38
CA MET A 92 5.58 -0.32 15.08
C MET A 92 6.15 0.57 16.20
N ASP A 93 7.14 0.08 16.96
CA ASP A 93 7.84 0.86 17.99
C ASP A 93 8.56 2.07 17.38
N THR A 94 9.08 1.93 16.16
CA THR A 94 9.77 2.99 15.44
C THR A 94 8.82 4.15 15.10
N LEU A 95 7.60 3.84 14.62
CA LEU A 95 6.58 4.87 14.40
C LEU A 95 6.14 5.51 15.72
N ASP A 96 5.93 4.71 16.77
CA ASP A 96 5.53 5.21 18.09
C ASP A 96 6.55 6.19 18.66
N ALA A 97 7.85 5.91 18.47
CA ALA A 97 8.92 6.80 18.86
C ALA A 97 8.90 8.12 18.06
N VAL A 98 8.65 8.07 16.74
CA VAL A 98 8.53 9.28 15.90
C VAL A 98 7.33 10.13 16.31
N VAL A 99 6.18 9.51 16.53
CA VAL A 99 4.96 10.18 17.00
C VAL A 99 5.20 10.88 18.34
N LYS A 100 5.83 10.18 19.30
CA LYS A 100 6.16 10.74 20.61
C LYS A 100 7.05 11.97 20.53
N ARG A 101 8.02 12.00 19.61
CA ARG A 101 8.93 13.15 19.40
C ARG A 101 8.29 14.31 18.64
N ASN A 102 7.17 14.08 17.94
CA ASN A 102 6.56 15.05 17.03
C ASN A 102 5.05 15.26 17.29
N PRO A 103 4.61 15.54 18.54
CA PRO A 103 3.19 15.57 18.91
C PRO A 103 2.37 16.67 18.19
N GLY A 104 3.04 17.70 17.67
CA GLY A 104 2.42 18.78 16.89
C GLY A 104 2.33 18.49 15.38
N LYS A 105 2.92 17.40 14.87
CA LYS A 105 3.02 17.13 13.43
C LYS A 105 2.32 15.85 12.99
N ILE A 106 2.31 14.82 13.83
CA ILE A 106 1.81 13.49 13.51
C ILE A 106 1.19 12.86 14.75
N VAL A 107 0.15 12.05 14.57
CA VAL A 107 -0.54 11.35 15.66
C VAL A 107 -0.99 9.98 15.18
N LYS A 108 -0.81 8.96 16.03
CA LYS A 108 -1.32 7.61 15.76
C LYS A 108 -2.84 7.58 15.97
N VAL A 109 -3.58 7.06 15.01
CA VAL A 109 -5.04 6.98 15.03
C VAL A 109 -5.52 5.57 14.68
N LYS A 110 -6.77 5.26 15.06
CA LYS A 110 -7.34 3.91 14.99
C LYS A 110 -8.68 3.83 14.27
N ASN A 111 -9.29 4.96 13.92
CA ASN A 111 -10.61 4.98 13.28
C ASN A 111 -10.83 6.29 12.52
N TYR A 112 -11.93 6.34 11.76
CA TYR A 112 -12.32 7.50 10.97
C TYR A 112 -12.46 8.78 11.80
N ALA A 113 -13.09 8.72 12.98
CA ALA A 113 -13.30 9.91 13.80
C ALA A 113 -11.96 10.54 14.25
N GLU A 114 -11.01 9.69 14.67
CA GLU A 114 -9.66 10.13 15.03
C GLU A 114 -8.87 10.64 13.83
N ILE A 115 -9.02 10.03 12.63
CA ILE A 115 -8.44 10.55 11.39
C ILE A 115 -8.93 11.99 11.16
N ILE A 116 -10.24 12.20 11.14
CA ILE A 116 -10.84 13.51 10.89
C ILE A 116 -10.37 14.54 11.91
N GLU A 117 -10.26 14.15 13.18
CA GLU A 117 -9.77 15.03 14.24
C GLU A 117 -8.28 15.41 14.03
N ALA A 118 -7.43 14.44 13.68
CA ALA A 118 -6.03 14.71 13.37
C ALA A 118 -5.87 15.68 12.18
N VAL A 119 -6.67 15.49 11.13
CA VAL A 119 -6.68 16.35 9.93
C VAL A 119 -7.11 17.78 10.28
N LYS A 120 -8.16 17.94 11.10
CA LYS A 120 -8.59 19.27 11.62
C LYS A 120 -7.50 19.95 12.43
N GLN A 121 -6.71 19.18 13.20
CA GLN A 121 -5.55 19.68 13.94
C GLN A 121 -4.32 19.89 13.06
N HIS A 122 -4.43 19.72 11.74
CA HIS A 122 -3.34 19.84 10.77
C HIS A 122 -2.15 18.90 11.01
N LYS A 123 -2.41 17.78 11.70
CA LYS A 123 -1.47 16.70 11.95
C LYS A 123 -1.64 15.59 10.91
N ILE A 124 -0.56 14.89 10.61
CA ILE A 124 -0.63 13.65 9.84
C ILE A 124 -1.28 12.57 10.72
N ALA A 125 -2.36 11.99 10.24
CA ALA A 125 -2.99 10.81 10.82
C ALA A 125 -2.19 9.56 10.42
N ALA A 126 -1.60 8.88 11.40
CA ALA A 126 -0.76 7.72 11.17
C ALA A 126 -1.48 6.44 11.59
N LEU A 127 -1.53 5.47 10.69
CA LEU A 127 -2.05 4.12 10.98
C LEU A 127 -1.03 3.08 10.54
N PHE A 128 -1.16 1.87 11.06
CA PHE A 128 -0.35 0.73 10.62
C PHE A 128 -1.11 -0.12 9.62
N GLY A 129 -0.38 -0.63 8.63
CA GLY A 129 -0.81 -1.66 7.72
C GLY A 129 0.24 -2.75 7.63
N VAL A 130 -0.11 -3.97 7.99
CA VAL A 130 0.85 -5.09 8.03
C VAL A 130 0.92 -5.70 6.64
N GLU A 131 2.10 -5.74 6.03
CA GLU A 131 2.29 -6.21 4.66
C GLU A 131 2.92 -7.61 4.64
N GLY A 132 2.07 -8.63 4.71
CA GLY A 132 2.48 -10.02 4.62
C GLY A 132 1.99 -10.85 5.80
N GLY A 133 1.24 -11.90 5.48
CA GLY A 133 0.69 -12.82 6.46
C GLY A 133 1.71 -13.69 7.20
N HIS A 134 2.96 -13.76 6.74
CA HIS A 134 4.02 -14.48 7.46
C HIS A 134 4.30 -13.88 8.84
N MET A 135 4.07 -12.57 9.03
CA MET A 135 4.26 -11.88 10.31
C MET A 135 3.26 -12.26 11.40
N ILE A 136 2.17 -12.97 11.07
CA ILE A 136 1.28 -13.54 12.09
C ILE A 136 1.68 -14.97 12.50
N GLU A 137 2.71 -15.55 11.87
CA GLU A 137 3.29 -16.85 12.25
C GLU A 137 2.27 -17.99 12.40
N ASN A 138 1.25 -18.01 11.53
CA ASN A 138 0.13 -18.96 11.56
C ASN A 138 -0.68 -18.94 12.87
N ASP A 139 -0.79 -17.78 13.54
CA ASP A 139 -1.48 -17.62 14.82
C ASP A 139 -2.48 -16.45 14.80
N LEU A 140 -3.76 -16.75 15.00
CA LEU A 140 -4.84 -15.75 15.05
C LEU A 140 -4.71 -14.81 16.27
N ASN A 141 -4.05 -15.23 17.34
CA ASN A 141 -3.79 -14.36 18.49
C ASN A 141 -2.77 -13.27 18.14
N LYS A 142 -1.81 -13.57 17.26
CA LYS A 142 -0.83 -12.59 16.77
C LYS A 142 -1.49 -11.59 15.82
N LEU A 143 -2.40 -12.04 14.97
CA LEU A 143 -3.25 -11.13 14.18
C LEU A 143 -4.01 -10.14 15.08
N GLU A 144 -4.67 -10.65 16.13
CA GLU A 144 -5.41 -9.82 17.08
C GLU A 144 -4.49 -8.89 17.89
N ALA A 145 -3.30 -9.35 18.27
CA ALA A 145 -2.29 -8.52 18.94
C ALA A 145 -1.85 -7.33 18.07
N LEU A 146 -1.59 -7.55 16.76
CA LEU A 146 -1.25 -6.47 15.83
C LEU A 146 -2.41 -5.48 15.66
N TYR A 147 -3.64 -5.99 15.55
CA TYR A 147 -4.84 -5.14 15.49
C TYR A 147 -4.99 -4.25 16.73
N ASN A 148 -4.79 -4.83 17.92
CA ASN A 148 -4.84 -4.11 19.21
C ASN A 148 -3.74 -3.04 19.32
N ARG A 149 -2.56 -3.30 18.75
CA ARG A 149 -1.48 -2.29 18.62
C ARG A 149 -1.81 -1.14 17.67
N GLY A 150 -2.77 -1.32 16.77
CA GLY A 150 -3.26 -0.27 15.86
C GLY A 150 -3.19 -0.62 14.38
N ALA A 151 -2.83 -1.85 14.00
CA ALA A 151 -2.91 -2.30 12.61
C ALA A 151 -4.36 -2.25 12.10
N ARG A 152 -4.57 -1.72 10.90
CA ARG A 152 -5.90 -1.56 10.29
C ARG A 152 -6.09 -2.25 8.95
N TYR A 153 -5.02 -2.71 8.32
CA TYR A 153 -5.11 -3.75 7.31
C TYR A 153 -4.05 -4.82 7.52
N LEU A 154 -4.29 -6.01 6.96
CA LEU A 154 -3.27 -7.01 6.68
C LEU A 154 -3.30 -7.33 5.18
N THR A 155 -2.15 -7.22 4.53
CA THR A 155 -1.89 -7.79 3.21
C THR A 155 -1.59 -9.28 3.40
N LEU A 156 -2.41 -10.17 2.84
CA LEU A 156 -2.33 -11.60 3.20
C LEU A 156 -1.01 -12.25 2.78
N THR A 157 -0.37 -11.75 1.74
CA THR A 157 0.95 -12.20 1.28
C THR A 157 1.82 -10.99 0.96
N HIS A 158 3.13 -11.20 0.84
CA HIS A 158 4.01 -10.29 0.08
C HIS A 158 4.41 -11.01 -1.22
N ASN A 159 5.65 -10.88 -1.71
CA ASN A 159 6.18 -11.69 -2.82
C ASN A 159 6.50 -13.15 -2.42
N ILE A 160 6.18 -13.54 -1.19
CA ILE A 160 6.27 -14.91 -0.69
C ILE A 160 4.92 -15.35 -0.12
N SER A 161 4.61 -16.63 -0.29
CA SER A 161 3.41 -17.27 0.24
C SER A 161 3.65 -17.71 1.69
N PRO A 162 2.85 -17.25 2.68
CA PRO A 162 2.74 -17.99 3.92
C PRO A 162 2.07 -19.36 3.66
N ASN A 163 2.12 -20.26 4.65
CA ASN A 163 1.57 -21.62 4.53
C ASN A 163 0.06 -21.67 4.20
N TRP A 164 -0.67 -20.56 4.34
CA TRP A 164 -2.13 -20.51 4.28
C TRP A 164 -2.72 -19.61 3.20
N ALA A 165 -1.89 -18.95 2.40
CA ALA A 165 -2.31 -18.13 1.26
C ALA A 165 -1.18 -18.08 0.23
N THR A 166 -1.50 -18.06 -1.07
CA THR A 166 -0.49 -17.97 -2.14
C THR A 166 -0.37 -16.57 -2.71
N SER A 167 0.88 -16.14 -2.96
CA SER A 167 1.20 -14.83 -3.54
C SER A 167 1.11 -14.83 -5.06
N ALA A 168 0.99 -13.66 -5.68
CA ALA A 168 1.04 -13.52 -7.14
C ALA A 168 2.40 -13.95 -7.72
N ALA A 169 3.48 -13.70 -6.98
CA ALA A 169 4.82 -14.14 -7.36
C ALA A 169 4.92 -15.66 -7.43
N ASP A 170 4.38 -16.34 -6.42
CA ASP A 170 4.40 -17.79 -6.35
C ASP A 170 3.41 -18.45 -7.31
N GLU A 171 2.18 -17.92 -7.44
CA GLU A 171 1.18 -18.51 -8.34
C GLU A 171 1.56 -18.41 -9.83
N THR A 172 2.42 -17.46 -10.19
CA THR A 172 2.93 -17.29 -11.56
C THR A 172 4.23 -18.04 -11.83
N ASN A 173 4.76 -18.78 -10.84
CA ASN A 173 5.91 -19.65 -11.02
C ASN A 173 5.53 -20.85 -11.93
N PRO A 174 6.28 -21.13 -13.02
CA PRO A 174 6.00 -22.26 -13.90
C PRO A 174 6.21 -23.62 -13.23
N ASN A 175 7.01 -23.69 -12.16
CA ASN A 175 7.30 -24.93 -11.42
C ASN A 175 6.92 -24.76 -9.94
N PRO A 176 5.62 -24.72 -9.62
CA PRO A 176 5.17 -24.45 -8.27
C PRO A 176 5.46 -25.66 -7.36
N VAL A 177 6.07 -25.41 -6.21
CA VAL A 177 6.24 -26.41 -5.14
C VAL A 177 5.62 -25.88 -3.85
N ILE A 178 5.35 -26.76 -2.88
CA ILE A 178 4.82 -26.38 -1.56
C ILE A 178 5.76 -25.34 -0.94
N GLY A 179 5.20 -24.20 -0.54
CA GLY A 179 5.94 -23.06 0.02
C GLY A 179 6.67 -22.19 -1.01
N LYS A 180 6.60 -22.49 -2.32
CA LYS A 180 7.16 -21.69 -3.43
C LYS A 180 6.28 -21.73 -4.68
N GLY A 181 4.97 -21.59 -4.49
CA GLY A 181 3.97 -21.74 -5.56
C GLY A 181 2.62 -22.24 -5.06
N LEU A 182 2.65 -23.06 -4.01
CA LEU A 182 1.49 -23.71 -3.41
C LEU A 182 1.47 -23.47 -1.90
N ASN A 183 0.28 -23.43 -1.33
CA ASN A 183 0.05 -23.41 0.11
C ASN A 183 0.34 -24.80 0.73
N ALA A 184 0.13 -24.93 2.05
CA ALA A 184 0.41 -26.16 2.79
C ALA A 184 -0.42 -27.38 2.33
N ASP A 185 -1.55 -27.16 1.63
CA ASP A 185 -2.39 -28.22 1.07
C ASP A 185 -1.94 -28.65 -0.35
N GLY A 186 -0.83 -28.10 -0.86
CA GLY A 186 -0.36 -28.35 -2.22
C GLY A 186 -1.24 -27.71 -3.30
N LYS A 187 -1.94 -26.62 -2.97
CA LYS A 187 -2.85 -25.91 -3.89
C LYS A 187 -2.57 -24.42 -3.92
N LYS A 188 -3.12 -23.71 -4.90
CA LYS A 188 -3.22 -22.24 -4.87
C LYS A 188 -4.39 -21.81 -3.98
N GLY A 189 -4.37 -20.57 -3.51
CA GLY A 189 -5.43 -19.96 -2.73
C GLY A 189 -5.27 -20.12 -1.23
N LEU A 190 -6.40 -19.95 -0.53
CA LEU A 190 -6.49 -20.04 0.92
C LEU A 190 -6.66 -21.48 1.40
N THR A 191 -5.89 -21.87 2.41
CA THR A 191 -6.15 -23.10 3.18
C THR A 191 -7.33 -22.89 4.14
N ALA A 192 -7.72 -23.93 4.89
CA ALA A 192 -8.71 -23.80 5.96
C ALA A 192 -8.32 -22.73 7.00
N PHE A 193 -7.03 -22.65 7.37
CA PHE A 193 -6.53 -21.60 8.26
C PHE A 193 -6.59 -20.21 7.60
N GLY A 194 -6.24 -20.09 6.32
CA GLY A 194 -6.34 -18.83 5.59
C GLY A 194 -7.78 -18.28 5.56
N LYS A 195 -8.78 -19.16 5.45
CA LYS A 195 -10.19 -18.78 5.58
C LYS A 195 -10.54 -18.27 6.97
N GLN A 196 -10.00 -18.89 8.02
CA GLN A 196 -10.15 -18.39 9.40
C GLN A 196 -9.52 -17.01 9.60
N VAL A 197 -8.37 -16.74 8.98
CA VAL A 197 -7.73 -15.42 8.98
C VAL A 197 -8.67 -14.37 8.40
N VAL A 198 -9.21 -14.60 7.19
CA VAL A 198 -10.18 -13.69 6.55
C VAL A 198 -11.42 -13.47 7.42
N GLN A 199 -11.97 -14.53 8.01
CA GLN A 199 -13.11 -14.43 8.91
C GLN A 199 -12.80 -13.61 10.16
N LYS A 200 -11.64 -13.83 10.79
CA LYS A 200 -11.19 -13.08 11.96
C LYS A 200 -10.96 -11.60 11.62
N MET A 201 -10.40 -11.28 10.46
CA MET A 201 -10.25 -9.89 9.99
C MET A 201 -11.62 -9.19 9.85
N ASN A 202 -12.61 -9.87 9.26
CA ASN A 202 -13.98 -9.35 9.19
C ASN A 202 -14.63 -9.12 10.56
N GLN A 203 -14.39 -10.02 11.52
CA GLN A 203 -14.86 -9.88 12.90
C GLN A 203 -14.21 -8.70 13.63
N LEU A 204 -12.89 -8.53 13.47
CA LEU A 204 -12.14 -7.43 14.08
C LEU A 204 -12.49 -6.06 13.47
N GLY A 205 -12.97 -6.03 12.22
CA GLY A 205 -13.06 -4.80 11.43
C GLY A 205 -11.70 -4.37 10.87
N MET A 206 -10.80 -5.33 10.65
CA MET A 206 -9.50 -5.12 10.01
C MET A 206 -9.67 -5.27 8.49
N MET A 207 -9.21 -4.29 7.72
CA MET A 207 -9.32 -4.32 6.27
C MET A 207 -8.47 -5.45 5.68
N ILE A 208 -9.03 -6.16 4.71
CA ILE A 208 -8.32 -7.16 3.94
C ILE A 208 -7.66 -6.45 2.76
N ASP A 209 -6.33 -6.50 2.69
CA ASP A 209 -5.57 -5.98 1.55
C ASP A 209 -5.19 -7.11 0.60
N VAL A 210 -5.57 -6.94 -0.67
CA VAL A 210 -5.31 -7.90 -1.76
C VAL A 210 -4.16 -7.49 -2.66
N SER A 211 -3.39 -6.47 -2.28
CA SER A 211 -2.06 -6.29 -2.87
C SER A 211 -1.22 -7.54 -2.62
N HIS A 212 -0.31 -7.88 -3.54
CA HIS A 212 0.57 -9.05 -3.55
C HIS A 212 -0.09 -10.43 -3.68
N VAL A 213 -1.38 -10.59 -3.37
CA VAL A 213 -2.02 -11.90 -3.34
C VAL A 213 -2.12 -12.50 -4.74
N GLY A 214 -2.04 -13.83 -4.81
CA GLY A 214 -2.24 -14.57 -6.05
C GLY A 214 -3.70 -14.53 -6.51
N GLU A 215 -3.93 -14.89 -7.76
CA GLU A 215 -5.25 -14.78 -8.38
C GLU A 215 -6.26 -15.72 -7.72
N GLN A 216 -5.86 -16.94 -7.38
CA GLN A 216 -6.74 -17.86 -6.64
C GLN A 216 -7.04 -17.30 -5.24
N THR A 217 -6.01 -16.82 -4.54
CA THR A 217 -6.17 -16.19 -3.22
C THR A 217 -7.13 -14.98 -3.28
N PHE A 218 -7.01 -14.13 -4.30
CA PHE A 218 -7.91 -13.00 -4.53
C PHE A 218 -9.38 -13.45 -4.61
N TRP A 219 -9.67 -14.44 -5.45
CA TRP A 219 -11.04 -14.92 -5.63
C TRP A 219 -11.57 -15.62 -4.38
N ASP A 220 -10.73 -16.38 -3.67
CA ASP A 220 -11.11 -16.98 -2.38
C ASP A 220 -11.50 -15.91 -1.35
N ILE A 221 -10.78 -14.78 -1.30
CA ILE A 221 -11.11 -13.63 -0.45
C ILE A 221 -12.45 -13.02 -0.86
N ILE A 222 -12.64 -12.71 -2.15
CA ILE A 222 -13.88 -12.09 -2.66
C ILE A 222 -15.10 -12.94 -2.31
N HIS A 223 -15.02 -14.26 -2.44
CA HIS A 223 -16.13 -15.16 -2.13
C HIS A 223 -16.40 -15.33 -0.63
N LEU A 224 -15.41 -15.04 0.22
CA LEU A 224 -15.50 -15.26 1.66
C LEU A 224 -15.76 -13.98 2.46
N THR A 225 -15.29 -12.84 1.96
CA THR A 225 -15.33 -11.58 2.71
C THR A 225 -16.76 -11.04 2.85
N THR A 226 -17.10 -10.54 4.04
CA THR A 226 -18.37 -9.88 4.33
C THR A 226 -18.21 -8.37 4.49
N LYS A 227 -17.01 -7.84 4.27
CA LYS A 227 -16.66 -6.42 4.35
C LYS A 227 -15.96 -5.95 3.07
N PRO A 228 -15.98 -4.64 2.79
CA PRO A 228 -15.16 -4.04 1.75
C PRO A 228 -13.67 -4.37 1.92
N ILE A 229 -13.03 -4.78 0.83
CA ILE A 229 -11.58 -5.01 0.76
C ILE A 229 -10.86 -3.80 0.15
N ILE A 230 -9.54 -3.77 0.26
CA ILE A 230 -8.70 -2.79 -0.43
C ILE A 230 -7.65 -3.50 -1.28
N ALA A 231 -7.18 -2.84 -2.33
CA ALA A 231 -5.85 -3.08 -2.88
C ALA A 231 -5.02 -1.84 -2.55
N SER A 232 -4.23 -1.88 -1.47
CA SER A 232 -3.51 -0.74 -0.91
C SER A 232 -2.46 -0.11 -1.83
N HIS A 233 -1.90 -0.89 -2.77
CA HIS A 233 -0.91 -0.45 -3.76
C HIS A 233 -0.85 -1.41 -4.96
N SER A 234 -1.88 -1.42 -5.81
CA SER A 234 -1.88 -2.21 -7.05
C SER A 234 -2.28 -1.37 -8.26
N SER A 235 -1.82 -1.73 -9.46
CA SER A 235 -2.11 -1.01 -10.70
C SER A 235 -2.90 -1.88 -11.68
N VAL A 236 -3.03 -1.46 -12.95
CA VAL A 236 -3.97 -2.05 -13.93
C VAL A 236 -3.24 -2.96 -14.91
N TYR A 237 -3.60 -4.25 -14.94
CA TYR A 237 -2.91 -5.28 -15.73
C TYR A 237 -3.01 -5.02 -17.23
N LYS A 238 -4.17 -4.55 -17.68
CA LYS A 238 -4.42 -4.23 -19.09
C LYS A 238 -3.52 -3.11 -19.64
N LEU A 239 -3.09 -2.20 -18.76
CA LEU A 239 -2.15 -1.13 -19.12
C LEU A 239 -0.70 -1.63 -19.06
N THR A 240 -0.36 -2.35 -17.98
CA THR A 240 0.96 -2.94 -17.78
C THR A 240 0.80 -4.38 -17.30
N PRO A 241 1.02 -5.39 -18.20
CA PRO A 241 0.85 -6.81 -17.91
C PRO A 241 1.89 -7.36 -16.92
N HIS A 242 1.77 -6.96 -15.66
CA HIS A 242 2.63 -7.38 -14.57
C HIS A 242 1.83 -8.18 -13.54
N ARG A 243 2.42 -9.26 -12.98
CA ARG A 243 1.74 -10.14 -12.01
C ARG A 243 1.19 -9.42 -10.77
N ARG A 244 1.72 -8.24 -10.44
CA ARG A 244 1.25 -7.40 -9.31
C ARG A 244 0.02 -6.56 -9.64
N ASN A 245 -0.35 -6.45 -10.90
CA ASN A 245 -1.45 -5.61 -11.34
C ASN A 245 -2.76 -6.40 -11.42
N LEU A 246 -3.85 -5.70 -11.13
CA LEU A 246 -5.20 -6.27 -11.13
C LEU A 246 -5.75 -6.36 -12.56
N LYS A 247 -6.37 -7.49 -12.87
CA LYS A 247 -7.16 -7.68 -14.09
C LYS A 247 -8.50 -6.93 -13.99
N ASP A 248 -9.14 -6.68 -15.14
CA ASP A 248 -10.40 -5.94 -15.23
C ASP A 248 -11.51 -6.58 -14.36
N ASP A 249 -11.61 -7.91 -14.35
CA ASP A 249 -12.56 -8.67 -13.54
C ASP A 249 -12.30 -8.56 -12.02
N GLN A 250 -11.04 -8.50 -11.61
CA GLN A 250 -10.66 -8.26 -10.21
C GLN A 250 -11.02 -6.83 -9.78
N ILE A 251 -10.79 -5.83 -10.64
CA ILE A 251 -11.17 -4.43 -10.37
C ILE A 251 -12.69 -4.32 -10.23
N GLU A 252 -13.46 -4.95 -11.12
CA GLU A 252 -14.92 -4.99 -11.03
C GLU A 252 -15.41 -5.69 -9.77
N ALA A 253 -14.77 -6.78 -9.36
CA ALA A 253 -15.11 -7.51 -8.14
C ALA A 253 -14.86 -6.65 -6.88
N ILE A 254 -13.73 -5.93 -6.83
CA ILE A 254 -13.46 -4.97 -5.75
C ILE A 254 -14.54 -3.88 -5.71
N ALA A 255 -14.91 -3.32 -6.87
CA ALA A 255 -15.95 -2.31 -6.96
C ALA A 255 -17.32 -2.83 -6.49
N LYS A 256 -17.73 -4.03 -6.93
CA LYS A 256 -18.99 -4.69 -6.50
C LYS A 256 -19.00 -5.00 -5.00
N ASN A 257 -17.84 -5.32 -4.42
CA ASN A 257 -17.67 -5.52 -2.98
C ASN A 257 -17.72 -4.18 -2.18
N GLY A 258 -17.71 -3.02 -2.84
CA GLY A 258 -17.63 -1.71 -2.20
C GLY A 258 -16.21 -1.34 -1.73
N GLY A 259 -15.21 -2.08 -2.23
CA GLY A 259 -13.79 -1.86 -1.94
C GLY A 259 -13.14 -0.74 -2.75
N VAL A 260 -11.86 -0.52 -2.53
CA VAL A 260 -11.08 0.55 -3.18
C VAL A 260 -9.75 0.03 -3.72
N VAL A 261 -9.40 0.42 -4.95
CA VAL A 261 -8.08 0.22 -5.53
C VAL A 261 -7.27 1.50 -5.37
N GLN A 262 -6.13 1.41 -4.70
CA GLN A 262 -5.18 2.49 -4.50
C GLN A 262 -3.98 2.27 -5.44
N VAL A 263 -3.83 3.17 -6.40
CA VAL A 263 -2.90 2.99 -7.53
C VAL A 263 -1.45 3.08 -7.05
N ASN A 264 -0.65 2.08 -7.42
CA ASN A 264 0.77 2.02 -7.08
C ASN A 264 1.60 2.95 -7.99
N PHE A 265 2.57 3.66 -7.44
CA PHE A 265 3.48 4.54 -8.20
C PHE A 265 4.81 3.87 -8.60
N ASN A 266 5.00 2.57 -8.33
CA ASN A 266 6.14 1.83 -8.83
C ASN A 266 6.18 1.89 -10.37
N PRO A 267 7.24 2.45 -10.98
CA PRO A 267 7.31 2.64 -12.42
C PRO A 267 7.15 1.35 -13.24
N GLY A 268 7.71 0.23 -12.79
CA GLY A 268 7.60 -1.07 -13.47
C GLY A 268 6.16 -1.62 -13.48
N PHE A 269 5.28 -1.11 -12.62
CA PHE A 269 3.87 -1.48 -12.60
C PHE A 269 2.98 -0.51 -13.40
N ILE A 270 3.55 0.61 -13.86
CA ILE A 270 2.85 1.66 -14.61
C ILE A 270 3.27 1.69 -16.08
N ASP A 271 4.56 1.51 -16.37
CA ASP A 271 5.10 1.51 -17.72
C ASP A 271 5.80 0.18 -18.02
N SER A 272 5.22 -0.63 -18.90
CA SER A 272 5.78 -1.92 -19.33
C SER A 272 7.14 -1.83 -20.02
N SER A 273 7.60 -0.62 -20.38
CA SER A 273 8.93 -0.37 -20.92
C SER A 273 9.94 0.12 -19.89
N PHE A 274 9.54 0.31 -18.63
CA PHE A 274 10.38 0.88 -17.57
C PHE A 274 11.68 0.09 -17.38
N ASP A 275 11.62 -1.22 -17.16
CA ASP A 275 12.83 -2.04 -16.89
C ASP A 275 13.86 -1.93 -18.02
N ARG A 276 13.40 -1.87 -19.27
CA ARG A 276 14.27 -1.67 -20.43
C ARG A 276 14.89 -0.27 -20.44
N LYS A 277 14.10 0.77 -20.16
CA LYS A 277 14.59 2.16 -20.08
C LYS A 277 15.59 2.33 -18.93
N GLU A 278 15.30 1.75 -17.77
CA GLU A 278 16.17 1.76 -16.60
C GLU A 278 17.49 1.03 -16.88
N MET A 279 17.46 -0.18 -17.47
CA MET A 279 18.68 -0.87 -17.89
C MET A 279 19.50 -0.04 -18.88
N ASN A 280 18.87 0.60 -19.87
CA ASN A 280 19.58 1.45 -20.83
C ASN A 280 20.24 2.64 -20.12
N PHE A 281 19.51 3.32 -19.23
CA PHE A 281 20.03 4.43 -18.43
C PHE A 281 21.22 3.98 -17.57
N ILE A 282 21.08 2.89 -16.81
CA ILE A 282 22.17 2.34 -15.99
C ILE A 282 23.38 1.98 -16.86
N ASN A 283 23.16 1.39 -18.03
CA ASN A 283 24.24 1.02 -18.96
C ASN A 283 24.99 2.25 -19.50
N GLU A 284 24.27 3.33 -19.83
CA GLU A 284 24.83 4.60 -20.30
C GLU A 284 25.60 5.34 -19.20
N HIS A 285 25.15 5.22 -17.95
CA HIS A 285 25.74 5.86 -16.77
C HIS A 285 26.57 4.91 -15.90
N LYS A 286 27.07 3.79 -16.44
CA LYS A 286 27.86 2.80 -15.67
C LYS A 286 29.02 3.41 -14.90
N ALA A 287 29.73 4.34 -15.52
CA ALA A 287 30.88 5.01 -14.91
C ALA A 287 30.52 5.88 -13.69
N GLU A 288 29.26 6.31 -13.57
CA GLU A 288 28.77 7.11 -12.44
C GLU A 288 28.26 6.24 -11.27
N ASN A 289 27.95 4.96 -11.53
CA ASN A 289 27.47 4.01 -10.52
C ASN A 289 28.60 3.23 -9.80
N ASP A 290 29.78 3.12 -10.41
CA ASP A 290 30.96 2.43 -9.86
C ASP A 290 31.84 3.35 -8.95
N SER A 291 31.34 4.53 -8.58
CA SER A 291 31.98 5.50 -7.67
C SER A 291 31.24 5.61 -6.34
#